data_AF-A0A847Q8U5-F1
#
_entry.id   AF-A0A847Q8U5-F1
#
_cell.length_a   1.000
_cell.length_b   1.000
_cell.length_c   1.000
_cell.angle_alpha   90.00
_cell.angle_beta   90.00
_cell.angle_gamma   90.00
#
_symmetry.space_group_name_H-M   'P 1'
#
loop_
_entity.id
_entity.type
_entity.pdbx_description
1 polymer ?
#
loop_
_entity_poly.entity_id
_entity_poly.type
_entity_poly.pdbx_seq_one_letter_code
_entity_poly.pdbx_strand_id
1 'polypeptide(L)'
;MSDKPKFRVMKNGYDRFEVDSTIEFYEKEIRDLKMKLEICAIKLEQSTLIMDELRARYVNVRSILNNKDLMAENVSKQALKEANEIIKSAQENADIIIREALAISSLILTDLSRLSGSVVDMKDDVKERINELYQYIEDFKLPELPNIKWLEEVENRMH
;
A
#
# COMPACT_ATOMS: atom_id res chain seq x y z
N MET A 1 44.32 25.22 58.81
CA MET A 1 45.63 25.40 59.48
C MET A 1 45.76 24.26 60.45
N SER A 2 46.67 23.31 60.20
CA SER A 2 46.80 22.10 61.00
C SER A 2 47.44 22.42 62.34
N ASP A 3 46.80 22.01 63.42
CA ASP A 3 47.30 22.17 64.78
C ASP A 3 48.55 21.31 64.94
N LYS A 4 49.70 21.93 65.20
CA LYS A 4 50.98 21.21 65.24
C LYS A 4 51.07 20.43 66.56
N PRO A 5 51.48 19.15 66.54
CA PRO A 5 51.60 18.36 67.77
C PRO A 5 52.60 19.03 68.71
N LYS A 6 52.21 19.22 69.97
CA LYS A 6 53.06 19.77 71.03
C LYS A 6 53.65 18.62 71.82
N PHE A 7 54.97 18.41 71.70
CA PHE A 7 55.69 17.35 72.40
C PHE A 7 56.15 17.80 73.79
N ARG A 8 56.20 16.88 74.74
CA ARG A 8 56.76 17.10 76.08
C ARG A 8 58.27 17.38 76.00
N VAL A 9 58.75 18.37 76.77
CA VAL A 9 60.17 18.73 76.85
C VAL A 9 60.79 18.17 78.13
N MET A 10 61.91 17.45 78.00
CA MET A 10 62.77 16.93 79.06
C MET A 10 64.10 17.70 79.12
N LYS A 11 64.94 17.44 80.14
CA LYS A 11 66.24 18.12 80.35
C LYS A 11 67.18 18.11 79.13
N ASN A 12 67.07 17.13 78.24
CA ASN A 12 67.92 16.95 77.06
C ASN A 12 67.18 17.08 75.72
N GLY A 13 65.96 17.64 75.68
CA GLY A 13 65.16 17.78 74.46
C GLY A 13 63.76 17.18 74.57
N TYR A 14 63.12 16.86 73.44
CA TYR A 14 61.75 16.31 73.43
C TYR A 14 61.70 14.85 73.90
N ASP A 15 60.54 14.44 74.41
CA ASP A 15 60.25 13.03 74.72
C ASP A 15 60.28 12.19 73.45
N ARG A 16 61.32 11.36 73.33
CA ARG A 16 61.56 10.55 72.15
C ARG A 16 60.40 9.60 71.84
N PHE A 17 59.76 9.01 72.84
CA PHE A 17 58.69 8.04 72.60
C PHE A 17 57.42 8.70 72.03
N GLU A 18 57.12 9.92 72.51
CA GLU A 18 55.98 10.70 72.01
C GLU A 18 56.20 11.18 70.58
N VAL A 19 57.43 11.61 70.28
CA VAL A 19 57.84 12.00 68.93
C VAL A 19 57.83 10.80 67.99
N ASP A 20 58.47 9.69 68.36
CA ASP A 20 58.55 8.47 67.53
C ASP A 20 57.14 7.89 67.27
N SER A 21 56.25 7.89 68.26
CA SER A 21 54.86 7.42 68.09
C SER A 21 54.04 8.33 67.15
N THR A 22 54.24 9.64 67.22
CA THR A 22 53.56 10.60 66.32
C THR A 22 54.09 10.50 64.89
N ILE A 23 55.39 10.26 64.73
CA ILE A 23 56.01 9.98 63.43
C ILE A 23 55.40 8.70 62.84
N GLU A 24 55.32 7.61 63.61
CA GLU A 24 54.73 6.35 63.15
C GLU A 24 53.25 6.51 62.74
N PHE A 25 52.48 7.31 63.49
CA PHE A 25 51.11 7.66 63.14
C PHE A 25 51.02 8.39 61.80
N TYR A 26 51.79 9.46 61.61
CA TYR A 26 51.77 10.21 60.35
C TYR A 26 52.31 9.39 59.18
N GLU A 27 53.30 8.53 59.39
CA GLU A 27 53.78 7.61 58.37
C GLU A 27 52.68 6.64 57.93
N LYS A 28 51.90 6.11 58.87
CA LYS A 28 50.74 5.27 58.56
C LYS A 28 49.68 6.04 57.81
N GLU A 29 49.34 7.25 58.26
CA GLU A 29 48.35 8.11 57.59
C GLU A 29 48.78 8.47 56.16
N ILE A 30 50.06 8.79 55.95
CA ILE A 30 50.62 9.03 54.62
C ILE A 30 50.52 7.79 53.73
N ARG A 31 50.81 6.59 54.27
CA ARG A 31 50.65 5.34 53.51
C ARG A 31 49.18 5.11 53.11
N ASP A 32 48.26 5.28 54.04
CA ASP A 32 46.82 5.10 53.80
C ASP A 32 46.29 6.11 52.77
N LEU A 33 46.70 7.38 52.87
CA LEU A 33 46.32 8.43 51.93
C LEU A 33 46.89 8.17 50.54
N LYS A 34 48.14 7.72 50.42
CA LYS A 34 48.74 7.34 49.14
C LYS A 34 47.97 6.20 48.47
N MET A 35 47.63 5.16 49.23
CA MET A 35 46.86 4.03 48.70
C MET A 35 45.47 4.47 48.22
N LYS A 36 44.79 5.32 48.98
CA LYS A 36 43.49 5.88 48.56
C LYS A 36 43.60 6.73 47.29
N LEU A 37 44.66 7.54 47.19
CA LEU A 37 44.89 8.40 46.03
C LEU A 37 45.14 7.57 44.76
N GLU A 38 45.91 6.49 44.88
CA GLU A 38 46.17 5.55 43.79
C GLU A 38 44.88 4.86 43.30
N ILE A 39 44.05 4.37 44.23
CA ILE A 39 42.75 3.78 43.90
C ILE A 39 41.83 4.80 43.21
N CYS A 40 41.81 6.05 43.70
CA CYS A 40 41.03 7.12 43.09
C CYS A 40 41.52 7.44 41.66
N ALA A 41 42.84 7.46 41.44
CA ALA A 41 43.42 7.69 40.13
C ALA A 41 43.00 6.61 39.12
N ILE A 42 43.11 5.34 39.51
CA ILE A 42 42.69 4.20 38.67
C ILE A 42 41.20 4.29 38.31
N LYS A 43 40.35 4.59 39.29
CA LYS A 43 38.90 4.74 39.06
C LYS A 43 38.57 5.90 38.13
N LEU A 44 39.30 7.02 38.26
CA LEU A 44 39.13 8.17 37.40
C LEU A 44 39.50 7.84 35.95
N GLU A 45 40.60 7.14 35.74
CA GLU A 45 41.03 6.69 34.41
C GLU A 45 40.01 5.74 33.78
N GLN A 46 39.56 4.73 34.52
CA GLN A 46 38.51 3.80 34.07
C GLN A 46 37.21 4.52 33.71
N SER A 47 36.77 5.45 34.57
CA SER A 47 35.56 6.24 34.32
C SER A 47 35.70 7.12 33.07
N THR A 48 36.89 7.66 32.83
CA THR A 48 37.15 8.50 31.65
C THR A 48 37.07 7.66 30.38
N LEU A 49 37.66 6.46 30.38
CA LEU A 49 37.62 5.54 29.24
C LEU A 49 36.19 5.09 28.92
N ILE A 50 35.39 4.77 29.94
CA ILE A 50 33.96 4.44 29.76
C ILE A 50 33.19 5.62 29.19
N MET A 51 33.48 6.84 29.67
CA MET A 51 32.80 8.06 29.18
C MET A 51 33.10 8.30 27.69
N ASP A 52 34.34 8.11 27.26
CA ASP A 52 34.73 8.28 25.87
C ASP A 52 34.08 7.23 24.96
N GLU A 53 34.03 5.97 25.40
CA GLU A 53 33.33 4.91 24.68
C GLU A 53 31.83 5.19 24.55
N LEU A 54 31.20 5.67 25.64
CA LEU A 54 29.78 6.02 25.64
C LEU A 54 29.50 7.22 24.72
N ARG A 55 30.39 8.21 24.70
CA ARG A 55 30.30 9.36 23.79
C ARG A 55 30.41 8.91 22.33
N ALA A 56 31.35 8.02 22.01
CA ALA A 56 31.48 7.46 20.67
C ALA A 56 30.22 6.69 20.24
N ARG A 57 29.68 5.84 21.13
CA ARG A 57 28.41 5.13 20.89
C ARG A 57 27.24 6.07 20.68
N TYR A 58 27.12 7.12 21.49
CA TYR A 58 26.06 8.12 21.34
C TYR A 58 26.13 8.82 19.98
N VAL A 59 27.31 9.27 19.56
CA VAL A 59 27.50 9.92 18.25
C VAL A 59 27.11 8.97 17.10
N ASN A 60 27.49 7.70 17.19
CA ASN A 60 27.13 6.68 16.20
C ASN A 60 25.61 6.48 16.14
N VAL A 61 24.96 6.21 17.28
CA VAL A 61 23.51 6.02 17.36
C VAL A 61 22.77 7.25 16.85
N ARG A 62 23.22 8.46 17.18
CA ARG A 62 22.62 9.70 16.68
C ARG A 62 22.74 9.83 15.17
N SER A 63 23.88 9.45 14.60
CA SER A 63 24.08 9.43 13.14
C SER A 63 23.14 8.43 12.45
N ILE A 64 23.02 7.21 13.00
CA ILE A 64 22.10 6.20 12.49
C ILE A 64 20.65 6.70 12.54
N LEU A 65 20.24 7.31 13.65
CA LEU A 65 18.88 7.83 13.80
C LEU A 65 18.58 8.91 12.77
N ASN A 66 19.48 9.89 12.61
CA ASN A 66 19.32 10.95 11.62
C ASN A 66 19.23 10.40 10.18
N ASN A 67 20.03 9.39 9.85
CA ASN A 67 19.93 8.73 8.54
C ASN A 67 18.60 7.99 8.37
N LYS A 68 18.09 7.33 9.43
CA LYS A 68 16.78 6.67 9.37
C LYS A 68 15.64 7.66 9.18
N ASP A 69 15.68 8.81 9.84
CA ASP A 69 14.67 9.85 9.69
C ASP A 69 14.65 10.40 8.25
N LEU A 70 15.83 10.69 7.69
CA LEU A 70 15.95 11.11 6.28
C LEU A 70 15.46 10.03 5.31
N MET A 71 15.78 8.77 5.56
CA MET A 71 15.30 7.66 4.74
C MET A 71 13.78 7.51 4.83
N ALA A 72 13.19 7.60 6.03
CA ALA A 72 11.75 7.53 6.21
C ALA A 72 11.03 8.66 5.48
N GLU A 73 11.55 9.89 5.57
CA GLU A 73 10.99 11.04 4.84
C GLU A 73 11.05 10.83 3.32
N ASN A 74 12.19 10.33 2.80
CA ASN A 74 12.35 10.04 1.39
C ASN A 74 11.42 8.91 0.91
N VAL A 75 11.26 7.85 1.71
CA VAL A 75 10.33 6.75 1.40
C VAL A 75 8.89 7.26 1.34
N SER A 76 8.47 8.10 2.29
CA SER A 76 7.12 8.69 2.24
C SER A 76 6.91 9.56 1.01
N LYS A 77 7.89 10.41 0.65
CA LYS A 77 7.81 11.23 -0.57
C LYS A 77 7.77 10.39 -1.84
N GLN A 78 8.60 9.36 -1.93
CA GLN A 78 8.62 8.46 -3.08
C GLN A 78 7.32 7.66 -3.20
N ALA A 79 6.80 7.12 -2.09
CA ALA A 79 5.53 6.41 -2.08
C ALA A 79 4.36 7.30 -2.53
N LEU A 80 4.32 8.58 -2.11
CA LEU A 80 3.33 9.53 -2.59
C LEU A 80 3.47 9.81 -4.09
N LYS A 81 4.70 9.96 -4.58
CA LYS A 81 4.95 10.15 -6.01
C LYS A 81 4.48 8.94 -6.83
N GLU A 82 4.84 7.73 -6.42
CA GLU A 82 4.43 6.49 -7.07
C GLU A 82 2.91 6.30 -7.02
N ALA A 83 2.27 6.58 -5.88
CA ALA A 83 0.81 6.53 -5.76
C ALA A 83 0.13 7.50 -6.75
N ASN A 84 0.66 8.72 -6.90
CA ASN A 84 0.15 9.69 -7.88
C ASN A 84 0.33 9.22 -9.33
N GLU A 85 1.46 8.58 -9.65
CA GLU A 85 1.70 8.00 -10.98
C GLU A 85 0.73 6.83 -11.28
N ILE A 86 0.45 5.99 -10.28
CA ILE A 86 -0.54 4.91 -10.39
C ILE A 86 -1.94 5.49 -10.60
N ILE A 87 -2.35 6.49 -9.81
CA ILE A 87 -3.67 7.15 -9.94
C ILE A 87 -3.82 7.75 -11.34
N LYS A 88 -2.80 8.47 -11.82
CA LYS A 88 -2.80 9.07 -13.15
C LYS A 88 -2.95 7.99 -14.24
N SER A 89 -2.18 6.91 -14.13
CA SER A 89 -2.24 5.80 -15.10
C SER A 89 -3.61 5.10 -15.07
N ALA A 90 -4.19 4.91 -13.88
CA ALA A 90 -5.53 4.34 -13.72
C ALA A 90 -6.61 5.23 -14.33
N GLN A 91 -6.48 6.56 -14.17
CA GLN A 91 -7.39 7.53 -14.78
C GLN A 91 -7.28 7.50 -16.31
N GLU A 92 -6.07 7.51 -16.87
CA GLU A 92 -5.86 7.41 -18.32
C GLU A 92 -6.46 6.12 -18.90
N ASN A 93 -6.28 5.00 -18.20
CA ASN A 93 -6.87 3.72 -18.59
C ASN A 93 -8.40 3.74 -18.52
N ALA A 94 -8.99 4.33 -17.47
CA ALA A 94 -10.43 4.47 -17.34
C ALA A 94 -11.02 5.31 -18.48
N ASP A 95 -10.37 6.42 -18.84
CA ASP A 95 -10.79 7.28 -19.95
C ASP A 95 -10.76 6.55 -21.29
N ILE A 96 -9.76 5.68 -21.52
CA ILE A 96 -9.68 4.85 -22.73
C ILE A 96 -10.84 3.86 -22.78
N ILE A 97 -11.10 3.14 -21.69
CA ILE A 97 -12.20 2.17 -21.59
C ILE A 97 -13.54 2.85 -21.86
N ILE A 98 -13.78 4.03 -21.28
CA ILE A 98 -15.02 4.78 -21.48
C ILE A 98 -15.17 5.19 -22.95
N ARG A 99 -14.11 5.72 -23.58
CA ARG A 99 -14.16 6.09 -25.00
C ARG A 99 -14.44 4.90 -25.91
N GLU A 100 -13.82 3.76 -25.63
CA GLU A 100 -14.02 2.54 -26.40
C GLU A 100 -15.43 1.98 -26.22
N ALA A 101 -15.94 1.93 -24.99
CA ALA A 101 -17.32 1.53 -24.71
C ALA A 101 -18.35 2.44 -25.41
N LEU A 102 -18.10 3.76 -25.46
CA LEU A 102 -18.94 4.72 -26.18
C LEU A 102 -18.90 4.49 -27.70
N ALA A 103 -17.72 4.22 -28.26
CA ALA A 103 -17.56 3.91 -29.68
C ALA A 103 -18.30 2.62 -30.06
N ILE A 104 -18.15 1.56 -29.26
CA ILE A 104 -18.86 0.30 -29.46
C ILE A 104 -20.37 0.49 -29.33
N SER A 105 -20.83 1.22 -28.31
CA SER A 105 -22.26 1.50 -28.14
C SER A 105 -22.85 2.25 -29.33
N SER A 106 -22.10 3.20 -29.89
CA SER A 106 -22.49 3.95 -31.08
C SER A 106 -22.56 3.06 -32.33
N LEU A 107 -21.62 2.12 -32.47
CA LEU A 107 -21.63 1.11 -33.53
C LEU A 107 -22.89 0.23 -33.42
N ILE A 108 -23.16 -0.32 -32.23
CA ILE A 108 -24.34 -1.16 -31.96
C ILE A 108 -25.63 -0.40 -32.28
N LEU A 109 -25.76 0.86 -31.86
CA LEU A 109 -26.94 1.68 -32.15
C LEU A 109 -27.13 1.89 -33.66
N THR A 110 -26.04 2.09 -34.39
CA THR A 110 -26.08 2.24 -35.86
C THR A 110 -26.52 0.94 -36.53
N ASP A 111 -25.96 -0.20 -36.10
CA ASP A 111 -26.33 -1.52 -36.62
C ASP A 111 -27.79 -1.86 -36.31
N LEU A 112 -28.26 -1.54 -35.10
CA LEU A 112 -29.64 -1.77 -34.68
C LEU A 112 -30.63 -0.91 -35.48
N SER A 113 -30.26 0.33 -35.80
CA SER A 113 -31.03 1.21 -36.67
C SER A 113 -31.12 0.67 -38.10
N ARG A 114 -30.02 0.14 -38.65
CA ARG A 114 -30.01 -0.50 -39.98
C ARG A 114 -30.86 -1.77 -39.99
N LEU A 115 -30.71 -2.62 -38.98
CA LEU A 115 -31.50 -3.85 -38.84
C LEU A 115 -32.99 -3.53 -38.74
N SER A 116 -33.37 -2.51 -37.97
CA SER A 116 -34.76 -2.07 -37.87
C SER A 116 -35.33 -1.64 -39.22
N GLY A 117 -34.54 -0.94 -40.05
CA GLY A 117 -34.95 -0.61 -41.42
C GLY A 117 -35.21 -1.86 -42.24
N SER A 118 -34.26 -2.81 -42.26
CA SER A 118 -34.41 -4.07 -43.01
C SER A 118 -35.57 -4.94 -42.52
N VAL A 119 -35.90 -4.92 -41.22
CA VAL A 119 -37.06 -5.63 -40.67
C VAL A 119 -38.38 -5.00 -41.13
N VAL A 120 -38.43 -3.68 -41.25
CA VAL A 120 -39.61 -2.99 -41.81
C VAL A 120 -39.79 -3.37 -43.28
N ASP A 121 -38.72 -3.31 -44.07
CA ASP A 121 -38.74 -3.70 -45.48
C ASP A 121 -39.21 -5.17 -45.64
N MET A 122 -38.61 -6.08 -44.87
CA MET A 122 -38.97 -7.50 -44.88
C MET A 122 -40.43 -7.75 -44.46
N LYS A 123 -40.95 -6.98 -43.50
CA LYS A 123 -42.36 -7.06 -43.09
C LYS A 123 -43.29 -6.62 -44.22
N ASP A 124 -42.94 -5.57 -44.95
CA ASP A 124 -43.74 -5.08 -46.05
C ASP A 124 -43.70 -6.06 -47.24
N ASP A 125 -42.55 -6.66 -47.56
CA ASP A 125 -42.42 -7.77 -48.52
C ASP A 125 -43.34 -8.96 -48.16
N VAL A 126 -43.36 -9.37 -46.88
CA VAL A 126 -44.21 -10.47 -46.41
C VAL A 126 -45.69 -10.12 -46.54
N LYS A 127 -46.09 -8.88 -46.24
CA LYS A 127 -47.48 -8.43 -46.44
C LYS A 127 -47.89 -8.49 -47.91
N GLU A 128 -47.01 -8.05 -48.81
CA GLU A 128 -47.28 -8.07 -50.25
C GLU A 128 -47.54 -9.51 -50.73
N ARG A 129 -46.67 -10.46 -50.36
CA ARG A 129 -46.87 -11.89 -50.66
C ARG A 129 -48.15 -12.48 -50.08
N ILE A 130 -48.54 -12.05 -48.87
CA ILE A 130 -49.81 -12.47 -48.27
C ILE A 130 -50.99 -11.97 -49.11
N ASN A 131 -50.96 -10.71 -49.55
CA ASN A 131 -52.01 -10.15 -50.41
C ASN A 131 -52.09 -10.88 -51.76
N GLU A 132 -50.95 -11.22 -52.37
CA GLU A 132 -50.91 -12.05 -53.58
C GLU A 132 -51.59 -13.41 -53.35
N LEU A 133 -51.27 -14.09 -52.24
CA LEU A 133 -51.90 -15.36 -51.85
C LEU A 133 -53.42 -15.21 -51.65
N TYR A 134 -53.88 -14.12 -51.03
CA TYR A 134 -55.31 -13.83 -50.91
C TYR A 134 -55.98 -13.68 -52.27
N GLN A 135 -55.37 -12.95 -53.21
CA GLN A 135 -55.88 -12.84 -54.58
C GLN A 135 -55.92 -14.19 -55.29
N TYR A 136 -54.87 -15.02 -55.16
CA TYR A 136 -54.87 -16.37 -55.72
C TYR A 136 -56.01 -17.23 -55.18
N ILE A 137 -56.38 -17.08 -53.90
CA ILE A 137 -57.51 -17.79 -53.30
C ILE A 137 -58.85 -17.24 -53.81
N GLU A 138 -59.00 -15.93 -53.99
CA GLU A 138 -60.23 -15.34 -54.56
C GLU A 138 -60.43 -15.73 -56.03
N ASP A 139 -59.35 -15.76 -56.80
CA ASP A 139 -59.35 -16.18 -58.20
C ASP A 139 -59.53 -17.70 -58.37
N PHE A 140 -59.44 -18.46 -57.27
CA PHE A 140 -59.63 -19.91 -57.26
C PHE A 140 -61.11 -20.25 -57.47
N LYS A 141 -61.51 -20.41 -58.74
CA LYS A 141 -62.84 -20.90 -59.09
C LYS A 141 -62.91 -22.42 -58.98
N LEU A 142 -63.89 -22.90 -58.21
CA LEU A 142 -64.27 -24.30 -58.23
C LEU A 142 -64.87 -24.64 -59.61
N PRO A 143 -64.54 -25.81 -60.18
CA PRO A 143 -65.15 -26.25 -61.43
C PRO A 143 -66.66 -26.37 -61.23
N GLU A 144 -67.44 -25.85 -62.18
CA GLU A 144 -68.89 -26.00 -62.16
C GLU A 144 -69.24 -27.50 -62.22
N LEU A 145 -69.89 -28.00 -61.17
CA LEU A 145 -70.34 -29.38 -61.12
C LEU A 145 -71.42 -29.58 -62.19
N PRO A 146 -71.34 -30.64 -63.00
CA PRO A 146 -72.36 -30.92 -64.01
C PRO A 146 -73.74 -31.10 -63.35
N ASN A 147 -74.75 -30.52 -63.99
CA ASN A 147 -76.12 -30.45 -63.49
C ASN A 147 -76.67 -31.86 -63.22
N ILE A 148 -76.98 -32.16 -61.95
CA ILE A 148 -77.45 -33.47 -61.46
C ILE A 148 -78.72 -33.93 -62.20
N LYS A 149 -79.49 -33.00 -62.78
CA LYS A 149 -80.65 -33.32 -63.64
C LYS A 149 -80.29 -34.16 -64.86
N TRP A 150 -79.08 -34.01 -65.40
CA TRP A 150 -78.61 -34.84 -66.52
C TRP A 150 -78.36 -36.29 -66.09
N LEU A 151 -77.91 -36.51 -64.84
CA LEU A 151 -77.72 -37.85 -64.29
C LEU A 151 -79.07 -38.55 -64.05
N GLU A 152 -80.07 -37.83 -63.53
CA GLU A 152 -81.43 -38.37 -63.34
C GLU A 152 -82.13 -38.70 -64.67
N GLU A 153 -81.90 -37.93 -65.74
CA GLU A 153 -82.44 -38.23 -67.08
C GLU A 153 -81.78 -39.46 -67.72
N VAL A 154 -80.51 -39.73 -67.43
CA VAL A 154 -79.82 -40.93 -67.93
C VAL A 154 -80.25 -42.17 -67.13
N GLU A 155 -80.44 -42.05 -65.82
CA GLU A 155 -80.90 -43.14 -64.96
C GLU A 155 -82.35 -43.54 -65.27
N ASN A 156 -83.24 -42.58 -65.51
CA ASN A 156 -84.61 -42.83 -65.97
C ASN A 156 -84.72 -43.36 -67.41
N ARG A 157 -83.65 -43.34 -68.21
CA ARG A 157 -83.60 -44.00 -69.54
C ARG A 157 -82.99 -45.40 -69.48
N MET A 158 -82.40 -45.80 -68.36
CA MET A 158 -81.82 -47.13 -68.14
C MET A 158 -82.75 -48.09 -67.37
N HIS A 159 -83.91 -47.62 -66.92
CA HIS A 159 -85.03 -48.42 -66.40
C HIS A 159 -86.28 -48.25 -67.25
#